data_AF-A0A7S2IXW8-F1
#
_entry.id   AF-A0A7S2IXW8-F1
#
_cell.length_a   1.000
_cell.length_b   1.000
_cell.length_c   1.000
_cell.angle_alpha   90.00
_cell.angle_beta   90.00
_cell.angle_gamma   90.00
#
_symmetry.space_group_name_H-M   'P 1'
#
loop_
_entity.id
_entity.type
_entity.pdbx_description
1 polymer ?
#
loop_
_entity_poly.entity_id
_entity_poly.type
_entity_poly.pdbx_seq_one_letter_code
_entity_poly.pdbx_strand_id
1 'polypeptide(L)'
;MVAAGGGKGAGRGSSSHQGAAAKQAWQFKSKQAPSGDGAATPQERRTGAVEVPQRALELSPTAVIKWAVQSLYLDQALPRGPLVQWLLHMLMGVRFTSTGLRSYLDSMPGVRAEPRAFNKFNFTVILDEPPEGFKGFVSEEDVSDTLGGELWEDVARCLAHGGWPVADDPSHRYYVVASWLQDVADSDRLRSLSFGRLLSIVRSSANQMGLLGKRAGLLVPYAQSEECERRGEA
;
A
#
# COMPACT_ATOMS: atom_id res chain seq x y z
N MET A 1 -4.62 35.29 -53.55
CA MET A 1 -5.43 36.45 -53.16
C MET A 1 -6.29 36.02 -51.98
N VAL A 2 -5.97 36.50 -50.76
CA VAL A 2 -6.80 36.51 -49.51
C VAL A 2 -7.12 35.12 -48.92
N ALA A 3 -6.97 34.78 -47.63
CA ALA A 3 -6.46 35.43 -46.43
C ALA A 3 -5.93 34.36 -45.45
N ALA A 4 -4.95 34.77 -44.65
CA ALA A 4 -4.52 34.12 -43.43
C ALA A 4 -5.45 34.48 -42.27
N GLY A 5 -5.71 33.51 -41.38
CA GLY A 5 -6.24 33.71 -40.03
C GLY A 5 -5.76 32.53 -39.18
N GLY A 6 -5.03 32.66 -38.08
CA GLY A 6 -4.95 33.76 -37.13
C GLY A 6 -5.86 33.46 -35.94
N GLY A 7 -5.35 32.74 -34.94
CA GLY A 7 -6.15 32.36 -33.76
C GLY A 7 -5.31 31.77 -32.62
N LYS A 8 -4.53 32.64 -31.96
CA LYS A 8 -3.87 32.38 -30.68
C LYS A 8 -4.92 32.18 -29.57
N GLY A 9 -4.74 31.17 -28.73
CA GLY A 9 -5.49 30.99 -27.49
C GLY A 9 -4.63 30.30 -26.43
N ALA A 10 -3.71 31.06 -25.82
CA ALA A 10 -2.92 30.59 -24.68
C ALA A 10 -3.68 30.92 -23.38
N GLY A 11 -4.29 29.91 -22.76
CA GLY A 11 -4.85 30.00 -21.42
C GLY A 11 -3.96 29.26 -20.42
N ARG A 12 -2.95 29.93 -19.87
CA ARG A 12 -2.19 29.43 -18.72
C ARG A 12 -2.90 29.85 -17.44
N GLY A 13 -3.70 28.95 -16.88
CA GLY A 13 -4.21 29.07 -15.51
C GLY A 13 -3.22 28.44 -14.53
N SER A 14 -2.34 29.24 -13.93
CA SER A 14 -1.53 28.83 -12.79
C SER A 14 -2.39 28.83 -11.53
N SER A 15 -2.89 27.65 -11.13
CA SER A 15 -3.47 27.45 -9.80
C SER A 15 -2.35 26.99 -8.85
N SER A 16 -1.89 27.93 -8.02
CA SER A 16 -0.99 27.68 -6.91
C SER A 16 -1.80 27.25 -5.68
N HIS A 17 -2.12 25.96 -5.57
CA HIS A 17 -2.50 25.39 -4.29
C HIS A 17 -1.26 24.90 -3.54
N GLN A 18 -0.76 25.75 -2.65
CA GLN A 18 0.06 25.33 -1.52
C GLN A 18 -0.81 24.51 -0.58
N GLY A 19 -0.75 23.18 -0.71
CA GLY A 19 -1.28 22.25 0.26
C GLY A 19 -0.26 22.05 1.37
N ALA A 20 -0.58 22.51 2.57
CA ALA A 20 0.18 22.24 3.78
C ALA A 20 0.28 20.72 3.98
N ALA A 21 1.50 20.19 3.96
CA ALA A 21 1.79 18.79 4.21
C ALA A 21 1.46 18.45 5.68
N ALA A 22 0.28 17.88 5.90
CA ALA A 22 -0.12 17.30 7.17
C ALA A 22 0.73 16.04 7.42
N LYS A 23 1.80 16.20 8.20
CA LYS A 23 2.55 15.09 8.79
C LYS A 23 1.68 14.41 9.84
N GLN A 24 0.86 13.44 9.46
CA GLN A 24 0.33 12.47 10.41
C GLN A 24 1.35 11.35 10.58
N ALA A 25 2.08 11.45 11.70
CA ALA A 25 2.93 10.38 12.18
C ALA A 25 2.04 9.17 12.54
N TRP A 26 2.20 8.08 11.80
CA TRP A 26 1.62 6.78 12.11
C TRP A 26 2.18 6.29 13.45
N GLN A 27 1.42 6.48 14.53
CA GLN A 27 1.71 5.85 15.80
C GLN A 27 1.20 4.41 15.77
N PHE A 28 2.14 3.47 15.70
CA PHE A 28 1.90 2.05 15.95
C PHE A 28 1.43 1.91 17.40
N LYS A 29 0.11 1.88 17.62
CA LYS A 29 -0.49 1.64 18.95
C LYS A 29 -0.23 0.20 19.34
N SER A 30 0.85 -0.05 20.08
CA SER A 30 0.97 -1.24 20.90
C SER A 30 -0.18 -1.23 21.92
N LYS A 31 -1.12 -2.16 21.77
CA LYS A 31 -2.15 -2.45 22.77
C LYS A 31 -1.44 -2.81 24.09
N GLN A 32 -1.35 -1.85 25.01
CA GLN A 32 -1.04 -2.14 26.40
C GLN A 32 -2.22 -2.90 27.00
N ALA A 33 -1.94 -4.10 27.52
CA ALA A 33 -2.89 -4.89 28.28
C ALA A 33 -3.31 -4.13 29.56
N PRO A 34 -4.57 -4.28 30.02
CA PRO A 34 -5.00 -3.68 31.27
C PRO A 34 -4.22 -4.32 32.44
N SER A 35 -3.38 -3.53 33.09
CA SER A 35 -2.72 -3.89 34.34
C SER A 35 -3.77 -3.93 35.45
N GLY A 36 -3.92 -5.10 36.08
CA GLY A 36 -4.75 -5.27 37.27
C GLY A 36 -4.12 -4.58 38.47
N ASP A 37 -4.97 -3.90 39.25
CA ASP A 37 -4.62 -3.28 40.52
C ASP A 37 -4.14 -4.33 41.54
N GLY A 38 -2.86 -4.23 41.91
CA GLY A 38 -2.24 -4.99 42.99
C GLY A 38 -1.53 -4.04 43.96
N ALA A 39 -1.96 -4.07 45.21
CA ALA A 39 -1.53 -3.16 46.28
C ALA A 39 -0.02 -3.21 46.57
N ALA A 40 0.50 -2.06 46.96
CA ALA A 40 1.90 -1.69 47.06
C ALA A 40 2.74 -2.46 48.11
N THR A 41 4.02 -2.64 47.79
CA THR A 41 5.11 -2.77 48.76
C THR A 41 6.24 -1.82 48.35
N PRO A 42 6.74 -0.93 49.22
CA PRO A 42 7.81 -0.01 48.88
C PRO A 42 9.17 -0.67 49.10
N GLN A 43 9.88 -0.99 48.02
CA GLN A 43 11.25 -1.49 48.08
C GLN A 43 12.20 -0.62 47.24
N GLU A 44 13.37 -0.40 47.83
CA GLU A 44 14.36 0.63 47.56
C GLU A 44 14.96 0.68 46.15
N ARG A 45 15.29 1.93 45.82
CA ARG A 45 16.14 2.39 44.73
C ARG A 45 17.43 1.57 44.61
N ARG A 46 17.62 0.96 43.43
CA ARG A 46 18.94 0.84 42.80
C ARG A 46 18.84 1.41 41.40
N THR A 47 19.28 2.65 41.26
CA THR A 47 19.60 3.29 39.97
C THR A 47 20.86 2.64 39.40
N GLY A 48 20.73 1.42 38.88
CA GLY A 48 21.65 0.90 37.89
C GLY A 48 21.29 1.57 36.58
N ALA A 49 22.16 2.41 36.05
CA ALA A 49 22.09 2.82 34.66
C ALA A 49 22.20 1.54 33.82
N VAL A 50 21.06 1.01 33.39
CA VAL A 50 21.02 -0.04 32.38
C VAL A 50 21.57 0.62 31.12
N GLU A 51 22.85 0.39 30.83
CA GLU A 51 23.41 0.64 29.51
C GLU A 51 22.60 -0.20 28.53
N VAL A 52 21.55 0.41 27.98
CA VAL A 52 20.78 -0.16 26.88
C VAL A 52 21.79 -0.30 25.73
N PRO A 53 22.13 -1.52 25.29
CA PRO A 53 23.12 -1.68 24.24
C PRO A 53 22.63 -0.96 22.99
N GLN A 54 23.28 0.15 22.64
CA GLN A 54 23.07 0.91 21.40
C GLN A 54 23.61 0.13 20.19
N ARG A 55 23.25 -1.16 20.08
CA ARG A 55 23.29 -1.87 18.80
C ARG A 55 22.01 -1.57 18.05
N ALA A 56 21.79 -0.29 17.75
CA ALA A 56 21.02 0.04 16.57
C ALA A 56 21.87 -0.47 15.40
N LEU A 57 21.65 -1.73 15.00
CA LEU A 57 22.21 -2.28 13.79
C LEU A 57 21.90 -1.28 12.68
N GLU A 58 22.92 -0.64 12.13
CA GLU A 58 22.79 0.19 10.94
C GLU A 58 22.33 -0.74 9.82
N LEU A 59 21.01 -0.86 9.65
CA LEU A 59 20.42 -1.64 8.57
C LEU A 59 20.80 -0.95 7.27
N SER A 60 21.64 -1.62 6.49
CA SER A 60 22.00 -1.10 5.18
C SER A 60 20.74 -0.97 4.31
N PRO A 61 20.63 0.05 3.44
CA PRO A 61 19.50 0.18 2.53
C PRO A 61 19.26 -1.08 1.69
N THR A 62 20.34 -1.76 1.30
CA THR A 62 20.29 -3.04 0.58
C THR A 62 19.57 -4.12 1.39
N ALA A 63 19.84 -4.24 2.70
CA ALA A 63 19.18 -5.21 3.56
C ALA A 63 17.68 -4.90 3.69
N VAL A 64 17.31 -3.63 3.85
CA VAL A 64 15.89 -3.22 3.93
C VAL A 64 15.15 -3.48 2.63
N ILE A 65 15.75 -3.17 1.48
CA ILE A 65 15.15 -3.43 0.16
C ILE A 65 14.97 -4.94 -0.06
N LYS A 66 15.98 -5.75 0.24
CA LYS A 66 15.89 -7.20 0.12
C LYS A 66 14.79 -7.77 1.00
N TRP A 67 14.74 -7.33 2.26
CA TRP A 67 13.70 -7.72 3.21
C TRP A 67 12.30 -7.32 2.70
N ALA A 68 12.12 -6.09 2.21
CA ALA A 68 10.85 -5.62 1.68
C ALA A 68 10.36 -6.50 0.51
N VAL A 69 11.26 -6.86 -0.42
CA VAL A 69 10.92 -7.76 -1.54
C VAL A 69 10.57 -9.16 -1.03
N GLN A 70 11.33 -9.71 -0.09
CA GLN A 70 11.07 -11.03 0.50
C GLN A 70 9.72 -11.07 1.24
N SER A 71 9.39 -10.03 2.00
CA SER A 71 8.10 -9.91 2.68
C SER A 71 6.94 -9.92 1.68
N LEU A 72 7.07 -9.22 0.55
CA LEU A 72 6.05 -9.25 -0.51
C LEU A 72 5.86 -10.65 -1.12
N TYR A 73 6.93 -11.44 -1.27
CA TYR A 73 6.83 -12.85 -1.66
C TYR A 73 6.03 -13.66 -0.63
N LEU A 74 6.37 -13.56 0.66
CA LEU A 74 5.67 -14.27 1.72
C LEU A 74 4.20 -13.86 1.83
N ASP A 75 3.90 -12.60 1.54
CA ASP A 75 2.55 -12.06 1.45
C ASP A 75 1.81 -12.43 0.15
N GLN A 76 2.45 -13.19 -0.74
CA GLN A 76 1.91 -13.59 -2.05
C GLN A 76 1.56 -12.39 -2.94
N ALA A 77 2.20 -11.24 -2.73
CA ALA A 77 2.00 -10.01 -3.47
C ALA A 77 3.12 -9.84 -4.51
N LEU A 78 2.75 -9.76 -5.79
CA LEU A 78 3.73 -9.60 -6.88
C LEU A 78 4.54 -8.30 -6.69
N PRO A 79 5.88 -8.35 -6.51
CA PRO A 79 6.71 -7.18 -6.17
C PRO A 79 6.91 -6.23 -7.37
N ARG A 80 5.87 -5.50 -7.72
CA ARG A 80 5.92 -4.49 -8.79
C ARG A 80 6.62 -3.24 -8.28
N GLY A 81 7.32 -2.53 -9.17
CA GLY A 81 8.04 -1.29 -8.84
C GLY A 81 7.26 -0.33 -7.91
N PRO A 82 6.01 0.08 -8.25
CA PRO A 82 5.21 0.95 -7.40
C PRO A 82 4.86 0.34 -6.03
N LEU A 83 4.65 -0.97 -5.95
CA LEU A 83 4.35 -1.66 -4.69
C LEU A 83 5.58 -1.70 -3.78
N VAL A 84 6.74 -2.04 -4.35
CA VAL A 84 8.03 -2.02 -3.63
C VAL A 84 8.33 -0.61 -3.14
N GLN A 85 8.13 0.41 -3.99
CA GLN A 85 8.31 1.81 -3.64
C GLN A 85 7.37 2.26 -2.51
N TRP A 86 6.10 1.88 -2.56
CA TRP A 86 5.14 2.17 -1.49
C TRP A 86 5.57 1.53 -0.16
N LEU A 87 5.95 0.25 -0.17
CA LEU A 87 6.39 -0.45 1.04
C LEU A 87 7.66 0.18 1.63
N LEU A 88 8.64 0.52 0.80
CA LEU A 88 9.86 1.22 1.24
C LEU A 88 9.56 2.60 1.82
N HIS A 89 8.59 3.32 1.25
CA HIS A 89 8.14 4.59 1.80
C HIS A 89 7.53 4.42 3.19
N MET A 90 6.72 3.38 3.42
CA MET A 90 6.16 3.07 4.73
C MET A 90 7.23 2.70 5.76
N LEU A 91 8.24 1.92 5.36
CA LEU A 91 9.28 1.40 6.25
C LEU A 91 10.34 2.45 6.61
N MET A 92 10.73 3.27 5.63
CA MET A 92 11.88 4.17 5.75
C MET A 92 11.51 5.64 5.72
N GLY A 93 10.28 5.99 5.34
CA GLY A 93 9.88 7.38 5.06
C GLY A 93 10.54 7.97 3.80
N VAL A 94 11.28 7.17 3.03
CA VAL A 94 12.06 7.63 1.86
C VAL A 94 11.38 7.21 0.57
N ARG A 95 11.35 8.11 -0.40
CA ARG A 95 10.84 7.85 -1.75
C ARG A 95 12.00 7.75 -2.74
N PHE A 96 12.21 6.57 -3.29
CA PHE A 96 13.20 6.37 -4.36
C PHE A 96 12.69 6.89 -5.71
N THR A 97 13.60 7.35 -6.55
CA THR A 97 13.29 7.52 -7.98
C THR A 97 13.22 6.15 -8.65
N SER A 98 12.46 6.04 -9.75
CA SER A 98 12.36 4.77 -10.50
C SER A 98 13.71 4.22 -10.92
N THR A 99 14.57 5.10 -11.42
CA THR A 99 15.92 4.77 -11.85
C THR A 99 16.79 4.41 -10.66
N GLY A 100 16.70 5.15 -9.56
CA GLY A 100 17.45 4.87 -8.34
C GLY A 100 17.10 3.51 -7.75
N LEU A 101 15.81 3.22 -7.56
CA LEU A 101 15.35 1.93 -7.04
C LEU A 101 15.81 0.78 -7.95
N ARG A 102 15.65 0.94 -9.27
CA ARG A 102 16.11 -0.06 -10.23
C ARG A 102 17.63 -0.28 -10.17
N SER A 103 18.42 0.79 -10.14
CA SER A 103 19.88 0.68 -10.01
C SER A 103 20.30 -0.03 -8.73
N TYR A 104 19.61 0.19 -7.60
CA TYR A 104 19.86 -0.57 -6.37
C TYR A 104 19.54 -2.06 -6.55
N LEU A 105 18.39 -2.39 -7.15
CA LEU A 105 17.98 -3.77 -7.37
C LEU A 105 18.94 -4.50 -8.33
N ASP A 106 19.35 -3.87 -9.43
CA ASP A 106 20.27 -4.44 -10.41
C ASP A 106 21.68 -4.66 -9.83
N SER A 107 22.05 -3.92 -8.78
CA SER A 107 23.32 -4.12 -8.05
C SER A 107 23.26 -5.20 -6.96
N MET A 108 22.07 -5.73 -6.65
CA MET A 108 21.86 -6.64 -5.53
C MET A 108 21.96 -8.11 -5.97
N PRO A 109 22.89 -8.91 -5.39
CA PRO A 109 23.00 -10.32 -5.72
C PRO A 109 21.73 -11.10 -5.38
N GLY A 110 21.29 -11.95 -6.32
CA GLY A 110 20.09 -12.78 -6.15
C GLY A 110 18.78 -12.07 -6.47
N VAL A 111 18.82 -10.85 -6.99
CA VAL A 111 17.64 -10.03 -7.30
C VAL A 111 17.74 -9.49 -8.72
N ARG A 112 16.64 -9.55 -9.47
CA ARG A 112 16.56 -9.04 -10.85
C ARG A 112 15.32 -8.18 -11.02
N ALA A 113 15.45 -7.05 -11.73
CA ALA A 113 14.31 -6.22 -12.13
C ALA A 113 13.94 -6.50 -13.59
N GLU A 114 12.88 -7.29 -13.79
CA GLU A 114 12.39 -7.64 -15.12
C GLU A 114 11.47 -6.54 -15.67
N PRO A 115 11.72 -6.03 -16.90
CA PRO A 115 10.83 -5.06 -17.53
C PRO A 115 9.51 -5.72 -17.93
N ARG A 116 8.38 -5.09 -17.59
CA ARG A 116 7.04 -5.57 -17.95
C ARG A 116 6.48 -4.91 -19.22
N ALA A 117 6.95 -3.70 -19.57
CA ALA A 117 6.59 -2.94 -20.76
C ALA A 117 7.53 -1.73 -20.96
N PHE A 118 7.39 -0.99 -22.06
CA PHE A 118 8.20 0.20 -22.41
C PHE A 118 8.02 1.42 -21.46
N ASN A 119 7.24 1.34 -20.38
CA ASN A 119 7.09 2.44 -19.42
C ASN A 119 7.99 2.28 -18.19
N LYS A 120 8.65 3.38 -17.80
CA LYS A 120 9.77 3.44 -16.84
C LYS A 120 9.47 2.98 -15.40
N PHE A 121 8.21 2.65 -15.08
CA PHE A 121 7.76 2.24 -13.73
C PHE A 121 7.12 0.85 -13.69
N ASN A 122 6.98 0.13 -14.82
CA ASN A 122 6.52 -1.25 -14.80
C ASN A 122 7.70 -2.21 -14.92
N PHE A 123 8.38 -2.41 -13.81
CA PHE A 123 9.21 -3.59 -13.62
C PHE A 123 8.61 -4.46 -12.52
N THR A 124 8.96 -5.74 -12.55
CA THR A 124 8.71 -6.71 -11.49
C THR A 124 10.05 -7.10 -10.90
N VAL A 125 10.15 -7.15 -9.58
CA VAL A 125 11.33 -7.65 -8.90
C VAL A 125 11.19 -9.15 -8.72
N ILE A 126 12.16 -9.89 -9.24
CA ILE A 126 12.26 -11.35 -9.17
C ILE A 126 13.46 -11.71 -8.29
N LEU A 127 13.23 -12.57 -7.31
CA LEU A 127 14.29 -13.22 -6.55
C LEU A 127 14.76 -14.47 -7.31
N ASP A 128 16.07 -14.68 -7.40
CA ASP A 128 16.64 -15.89 -8.01
C ASP A 128 16.26 -17.14 -7.23
N GLU A 129 16.19 -17.01 -5.90
CA GLU A 129 15.69 -18.03 -4.99
C GLU A 129 14.52 -17.44 -4.18
N PRO A 130 13.30 -17.98 -4.31
CA PRO A 130 12.16 -17.53 -3.52
C PRO A 130 12.36 -17.88 -2.03
N PRO A 131 11.81 -17.08 -1.08
CA PRO A 131 11.92 -17.39 0.33
C PRO A 131 11.17 -18.69 0.67
N GLU A 132 11.65 -19.38 1.71
CA GLU A 132 11.00 -20.58 2.22
C GLU A 132 9.53 -20.31 2.57
N GLY A 133 8.64 -21.24 2.21
CA GLY A 133 7.21 -21.10 2.42
C GLY A 133 6.46 -20.24 1.38
N PHE A 134 7.14 -19.74 0.34
CA PHE A 134 6.48 -19.06 -0.78
C PHE A 134 5.52 -20.01 -1.52
N LYS A 135 4.24 -19.61 -1.63
CA LYS A 135 3.16 -20.42 -2.23
C LYS A 135 2.77 -19.99 -3.66
N GLY A 136 3.49 -19.04 -4.24
CA GLY A 136 3.09 -18.36 -5.48
C GLY A 136 2.41 -17.02 -5.20
N PHE A 137 2.23 -16.22 -6.25
CA PHE A 137 1.52 -14.94 -6.18
C PHE A 137 0.03 -15.11 -6.45
N VAL A 138 -0.79 -14.32 -5.77
CA VAL A 138 -2.25 -14.37 -5.94
C VAL A 138 -2.67 -13.48 -7.11
N SER A 139 -3.46 -14.05 -8.03
CA SER A 139 -4.10 -13.32 -9.14
C SER A 139 -5.49 -12.78 -8.76
N GLU A 140 -6.10 -11.97 -9.63
CA GLU A 140 -7.47 -11.49 -9.42
C GLU A 140 -8.48 -12.63 -9.67
N GLU A 141 -8.15 -13.52 -10.61
CA GLU A 141 -8.89 -14.72 -10.97
C GLU A 141 -8.94 -15.71 -9.79
N ASP A 142 -7.80 -15.97 -9.14
CA ASP A 142 -7.74 -16.85 -7.96
C ASP A 142 -8.68 -16.37 -6.85
N VAL A 143 -8.77 -15.05 -6.65
CA VAL A 143 -9.67 -14.47 -5.65
C VAL A 143 -11.13 -14.66 -6.05
N SER A 144 -11.49 -14.36 -7.29
CA SER A 144 -12.87 -14.52 -7.77
C SER A 144 -13.36 -15.97 -7.67
N ASP A 145 -12.47 -16.94 -7.90
CA ASP A 145 -12.82 -18.37 -7.86
C ASP A 145 -12.83 -18.96 -6.45
N THR A 146 -12.04 -18.40 -5.51
CA THR A 146 -11.86 -19.00 -4.17
C THR A 146 -12.58 -18.26 -3.05
N LEU A 147 -12.96 -17.00 -3.22
CA LEU A 147 -13.68 -16.26 -2.18
C LEU A 147 -15.15 -16.71 -2.11
N GLY A 148 -15.55 -17.28 -0.98
CA GLY A 148 -16.95 -17.58 -0.69
C GLY A 148 -17.80 -16.31 -0.51
N GLY A 149 -19.12 -16.45 -0.70
CA GLY A 149 -20.08 -15.34 -0.61
C GLY A 149 -20.02 -14.60 0.73
N GLU A 150 -19.93 -15.31 1.85
CA GLU A 150 -19.82 -14.68 3.18
C GLU A 150 -18.61 -13.75 3.31
N LEU A 151 -17.48 -14.14 2.71
CA LEU A 151 -16.26 -13.33 2.79
C LEU A 151 -16.40 -12.08 1.90
N TRP A 152 -17.06 -12.20 0.74
CA TRP A 152 -17.41 -11.05 -0.08
C TRP A 152 -18.38 -10.09 0.61
N GLU A 153 -19.34 -10.59 1.39
CA GLU A 153 -20.22 -9.76 2.19
C GLU A 153 -19.45 -8.99 3.27
N ASP A 154 -18.52 -9.65 3.96
CA ASP A 154 -17.63 -8.99 4.93
C ASP A 154 -16.78 -7.90 4.26
N VAL A 155 -16.20 -8.19 3.09
CA VAL A 155 -15.44 -7.20 2.28
C VAL A 155 -16.34 -6.02 1.90
N ALA A 156 -17.51 -6.29 1.33
CA ALA A 156 -18.45 -5.26 0.88
C ALA A 156 -18.88 -4.37 2.05
N ARG A 157 -19.17 -4.97 3.21
CA ARG A 157 -19.49 -4.24 4.45
C ARG A 157 -18.34 -3.32 4.84
N CYS A 158 -17.10 -3.82 4.89
CA CYS A 158 -15.94 -3.00 5.24
C CYS A 158 -15.74 -1.86 4.23
N LEU A 159 -15.70 -2.16 2.93
CA LEU A 159 -15.46 -1.16 1.89
C LEU A 159 -16.56 -0.10 1.81
N ALA A 160 -17.80 -0.43 2.13
CA ALA A 160 -18.91 0.52 2.15
C ALA A 160 -18.75 1.62 3.21
N HIS A 161 -18.02 1.36 4.31
CA HIS A 161 -17.77 2.38 5.34
C HIS A 161 -16.84 3.49 4.84
N GLY A 162 -15.94 3.19 3.90
CA GLY A 162 -14.94 4.15 3.44
C GLY A 162 -13.96 4.56 4.55
N GLY A 163 -13.36 5.74 4.40
CA GLY A 163 -12.52 6.34 5.44
C GLY A 163 -11.06 5.89 5.46
N TRP A 164 -10.59 5.21 4.41
CA TRP A 164 -9.16 4.93 4.24
C TRP A 164 -8.36 6.22 4.00
N PRO A 165 -7.07 6.25 4.38
CA PRO A 165 -6.20 7.38 4.11
C PRO A 165 -6.12 7.72 2.61
N VAL A 166 -5.91 9.00 2.30
CA VAL A 166 -5.62 9.42 0.94
C VAL A 166 -4.19 9.01 0.59
N ALA A 167 -4.01 8.35 -0.55
CA ALA A 167 -2.69 7.98 -1.02
C ALA A 167 -1.93 9.23 -1.50
N ASP A 168 -0.70 9.42 -1.03
CA ASP A 168 0.18 10.50 -1.50
C ASP A 168 0.55 10.38 -2.98
N ASP A 169 0.50 9.15 -3.51
CA ASP A 169 0.71 8.85 -4.92
C ASP A 169 -0.52 8.12 -5.50
N PRO A 170 -1.08 8.58 -6.64
CA PRO A 170 -2.22 7.93 -7.27
C PRO A 170 -1.99 6.45 -7.62
N SER A 171 -0.74 6.05 -7.86
CA SER A 171 -0.38 4.64 -8.13
C SER A 171 -0.49 3.75 -6.90
N HIS A 172 -0.50 4.31 -5.69
CA HIS A 172 -0.57 3.57 -4.43
C HIS A 172 -2.00 3.38 -3.90
N ARG A 173 -3.02 3.93 -4.57
CA ARG A 173 -4.40 3.93 -4.08
C ARG A 173 -4.93 2.54 -3.67
N TYR A 174 -4.59 1.50 -4.42
CA TYR A 174 -5.02 0.14 -4.10
C TYR A 174 -4.28 -0.43 -2.87
N TYR A 175 -3.00 -0.08 -2.69
CA TYR A 175 -2.18 -0.57 -1.58
C TYR A 175 -2.63 0.02 -0.25
N VAL A 176 -2.98 1.31 -0.25
CA VAL A 176 -3.51 1.99 0.94
C VAL A 176 -4.82 1.37 1.39
N VAL A 177 -5.74 1.09 0.45
CA VAL A 177 -7.02 0.44 0.79
C VAL A 177 -6.83 -1.00 1.25
N ALA A 178 -5.93 -1.76 0.62
CA ALA A 178 -5.63 -3.13 1.04
C ALA A 178 -5.02 -3.18 2.46
N SER A 179 -4.07 -2.29 2.75
CA SER A 179 -3.48 -2.14 4.09
C SER A 179 -4.53 -1.74 5.13
N TRP A 180 -5.36 -0.74 4.80
CA TRP A 180 -6.45 -0.31 5.67
C TRP A 180 -7.42 -1.45 5.97
N LEU A 181 -7.83 -2.21 4.95
CA LEU A 181 -8.75 -3.33 5.10
C LEU A 181 -8.18 -4.40 6.04
N GLN A 182 -6.86 -4.64 6.02
CA GLN A 182 -6.19 -5.55 6.93
C GLN A 182 -6.27 -5.09 8.40
N ASP A 183 -6.26 -3.78 8.63
CA ASP A 183 -6.26 -3.17 9.97
C ASP A 183 -7.67 -3.04 10.56
N VAL A 184 -8.67 -2.70 9.74
CA VAL A 184 -10.04 -2.41 10.22
C VAL A 184 -10.99 -3.59 10.14
N ALA A 185 -10.63 -4.68 9.45
CA ALA A 185 -11.55 -5.80 9.32
C ALA A 185 -11.80 -6.44 10.69
N ASP A 186 -13.05 -6.38 11.15
CA ASP A 186 -13.47 -7.06 12.38
C ASP A 186 -13.48 -8.59 12.23
N SER A 187 -13.54 -9.07 10.98
CA SER A 187 -13.57 -10.50 10.65
C SER A 187 -12.16 -11.10 10.72
N ASP A 188 -11.93 -12.01 11.66
CA ASP A 188 -10.69 -12.78 11.78
C ASP A 188 -10.32 -13.48 10.45
N ARG A 189 -11.32 -13.85 9.66
CA ARG A 189 -11.14 -14.46 8.34
C ARG A 189 -10.43 -13.52 7.38
N LEU A 190 -10.84 -12.25 7.31
CA LEU A 190 -10.20 -11.25 6.47
C LEU A 190 -8.78 -10.93 6.94
N ARG A 191 -8.58 -10.79 8.26
CA ARG A 191 -7.26 -10.51 8.84
C ARG A 191 -6.26 -11.65 8.65
N SER A 192 -6.76 -12.88 8.48
CA SER A 192 -5.95 -14.06 8.20
C SER A 192 -5.45 -14.15 6.74
N LEU A 193 -6.01 -13.33 5.83
CA LEU A 193 -5.59 -13.30 4.44
C LEU A 193 -4.23 -12.62 4.30
N SER A 194 -3.41 -13.10 3.38
CA SER A 194 -2.17 -12.44 3.04
C SER A 194 -2.44 -11.09 2.37
N PHE A 195 -1.48 -10.16 2.45
CA PHE A 195 -1.62 -8.85 1.83
C PHE A 195 -1.86 -8.96 0.31
N GLY A 196 -1.23 -9.92 -0.37
CA GLY A 196 -1.48 -10.19 -1.79
C GLY A 196 -2.94 -10.53 -2.11
N ARG A 197 -3.60 -11.32 -1.25
CA ARG A 197 -5.03 -11.64 -1.39
C ARG A 197 -5.90 -10.41 -1.17
N LEU A 198 -5.65 -9.63 -0.12
CA LEU A 198 -6.39 -8.40 0.14
C LEU A 198 -6.23 -7.40 -1.01
N LEU A 199 -5.03 -7.27 -1.55
CA LEU A 199 -4.76 -6.41 -2.69
C LEU A 199 -5.54 -6.85 -3.94
N SER A 200 -5.59 -8.15 -4.23
CA SER A 200 -6.40 -8.68 -5.33
C SER A 200 -7.90 -8.48 -5.09
N ILE A 201 -8.40 -8.69 -3.87
CA ILE A 201 -9.79 -8.39 -3.47
C ILE A 201 -10.14 -6.92 -3.76
N VAL A 202 -9.30 -5.98 -3.35
CA VAL A 202 -9.54 -4.54 -3.57
C VAL A 202 -9.55 -4.21 -5.06
N ARG A 203 -8.68 -4.83 -5.87
CA ARG A 203 -8.69 -4.66 -7.33
C ARG A 203 -9.96 -5.24 -7.97
N SER A 204 -10.32 -6.47 -7.64
CA SER A 204 -11.57 -7.09 -8.11
C SER A 204 -12.80 -6.29 -7.69
N SER A 205 -12.79 -5.74 -6.47
CA SER A 205 -13.84 -4.85 -5.94
C SER A 205 -14.03 -3.59 -6.80
N ALA A 206 -12.94 -3.02 -7.32
CA ALA A 206 -12.95 -1.82 -8.15
C ALA A 206 -13.22 -2.12 -9.64
N ASN A 207 -12.74 -3.26 -10.15
CA ASN A 207 -12.72 -3.54 -11.58
C ASN A 207 -13.88 -4.45 -12.04
N GLN A 208 -14.34 -5.36 -11.19
CA GLN A 208 -15.27 -6.43 -11.55
C GLN A 208 -16.58 -6.34 -10.76
N MET A 209 -16.50 -6.16 -9.44
CA MET A 209 -17.66 -6.24 -8.55
C MET A 209 -18.43 -4.93 -8.40
N GLY A 210 -17.82 -3.79 -8.74
CA GLY A 210 -18.45 -2.47 -8.59
C GLY A 210 -18.72 -2.08 -7.12
N LEU A 211 -17.90 -2.55 -6.19
CA LEU A 211 -17.96 -2.13 -4.77
C LEU A 211 -17.20 -0.83 -4.53
N LEU A 212 -16.19 -0.57 -5.37
CA LEU A 212 -15.39 0.64 -5.33
C LEU A 212 -15.51 1.38 -6.68
N GLY A 213 -15.45 2.70 -6.63
CA GLY A 213 -15.39 3.55 -7.81
C GLY A 213 -14.38 4.68 -7.62
N LYS A 214 -14.43 5.69 -8.49
CA LYS A 214 -13.51 6.82 -8.47
C LYS A 214 -14.24 8.14 -8.23
N ARG A 215 -13.60 9.03 -7.48
CA ARG A 215 -13.96 10.45 -7.37
C ARG A 215 -12.70 11.27 -7.32
N ALA A 216 -12.56 12.24 -8.22
CA ALA A 216 -11.34 13.05 -8.35
C ALA A 216 -10.04 12.21 -8.43
N GLY A 217 -10.09 11.04 -9.09
CA GLY A 217 -8.96 10.12 -9.25
C GLY A 217 -8.63 9.24 -8.02
N LEU A 218 -9.32 9.43 -6.90
CA LEU A 218 -9.20 8.63 -5.68
C LEU A 218 -10.18 7.45 -5.70
N LEU A 219 -9.81 6.36 -5.02
CA LEU A 219 -10.71 5.23 -4.82
C LEU A 219 -11.68 5.57 -3.68
N VAL A 220 -12.98 5.37 -3.90
CA VAL A 220 -14.07 5.65 -2.95
C VAL A 220 -15.10 4.50 -2.96
N PRO A 221 -15.95 4.34 -1.93
CA PRO A 221 -17.09 3.43 -2.00
C PRO A 221 -17.94 3.72 -3.25
N TYR A 222 -18.45 2.69 -3.93
CA TYR A 222 -19.13 2.87 -5.22
C TYR A 222 -20.31 3.85 -5.15
N ALA A 223 -21.11 3.80 -4.08
CA ALA A 223 -22.22 4.72 -3.87
C ALA A 223 -21.81 6.21 -3.81
N GLN A 224 -20.53 6.49 -3.55
CA GLN A 224 -19.94 7.82 -3.52
C GLN A 224 -19.11 8.11 -4.77
N SER A 225 -19.14 7.27 -5.79
CA SER A 225 -18.30 7.41 -6.99
C SER A 225 -18.99 8.19 -8.11
N GLU A 226 -18.20 8.84 -8.97
CA GLU A 226 -18.68 9.50 -10.19
C GLU A 226 -19.27 8.48 -11.19
N GLU A 227 -18.86 7.21 -11.13
CA GLU A 227 -19.45 6.12 -11.90
C GLU A 227 -20.90 5.83 -11.49
N CYS A 228 -21.22 5.91 -10.19
CA CYS A 228 -22.56 5.67 -9.69
C CYS A 228 -23.51 6.82 -10.04
N GLU A 229 -23.06 8.07 -9.88
CA GLU A 229 -23.83 9.26 -10.26
C GLU A 229 -24.25 9.20 -11.73
N ARG A 230 -23.32 8.87 -12.64
CA ARG A 230 -23.60 8.73 -14.08
C ARG A 230 -24.59 7.62 -14.43
N ARG A 231 -24.73 6.58 -13.60
CA ARG A 231 -25.70 5.49 -13.85
C ARG A 231 -27.12 5.85 -13.40
N GLY A 232 -27.28 6.78 -12.46
CA GLY A 232 -28.60 7.23 -12.01
C GLY A 232 -29.29 8.21 -12.96
N GLU A 233 -28.53 8.81 -13.89
CA GLU A 233 -29.03 9.77 -14.88
C GLU A 233 -29.47 9.13 -16.21
N ALA A 234 -29.19 7.83 -16.40
CA ALA A 234 -29.51 7.07 -17.61
C ALA A 234 -30.79 6.25 -17.45
#